data_AF-A0A482VG59-F1
#
_entry.id   AF-A0A482VG59-F1
#
_cell.length_a   1.000
_cell.length_b   1.000
_cell.length_c   1.000
_cell.angle_alpha   90.00
_cell.angle_beta   90.00
_cell.angle_gamma   90.00
#
_symmetry.space_group_name_H-M   'P 1'
#
loop_
_entity.id
_entity.type
_entity.pdbx_description
1 polymer ?
#
loop_
_entity_poly.entity_id
_entity_poly.type
_entity_poly.pdbx_seq_one_letter_code
_entity_poly.pdbx_strand_id
1 'polypeptide(L)' 'MRADRRGWGPALSARNDARSHTNLGAILHLNGKYSEAANSYKEALRLQPDDITTLTNLHKLHSVMT' A
#
# COMPACT_ATOMS: atom_id res chain seq x y z
N MET A 1 -28.07 19.64 11.69
CA MET A 1 -27.24 18.43 11.75
C MET A 1 -25.84 18.75 11.24
N ARG A 2 -24.87 18.98 12.13
CA ARG A 2 -23.45 19.14 11.75
C ARG A 2 -22.78 17.79 11.98
N ALA A 3 -22.33 17.15 10.90
CA ALA A 3 -21.53 15.94 11.02
C ALA A 3 -20.31 16.25 11.91
N ASP A 4 -20.20 15.51 13.01
CA ASP A 4 -19.08 15.61 13.93
C ASP A 4 -17.80 15.17 13.20
N ARG A 5 -16.97 16.15 12.81
CA ARG A 5 -15.69 15.92 12.12
C ARG A 5 -14.59 15.37 13.04
N ARG A 6 -14.92 14.82 14.22
CA ARG A 6 -13.93 14.46 15.25
C ARG A 6 -13.68 12.96 15.45
N GLY A 7 -13.89 12.14 14.43
CA GLY A 7 -13.66 10.68 14.53
C GLY A 7 -12.60 10.07 13.61
N TRP A 8 -12.13 10.78 12.58
CA TRP A 8 -11.47 10.13 11.43
C TRP A 8 -9.98 10.44 11.32
N GLY A 9 -9.32 11.00 12.34
CA GLY A 9 -8.00 11.66 12.19
C GLY A 9 -6.83 10.72 11.80
N PRO A 10 -6.00 10.24 12.76
CA PRO A 10 -4.74 9.57 12.41
C PRO A 10 -4.92 8.24 11.65
N ALA A 11 -5.94 7.46 12.00
CA ALA A 11 -6.18 6.15 11.40
C ALA A 11 -6.59 6.23 9.92
N LEU A 12 -7.38 7.23 9.53
CA LEU A 12 -7.73 7.42 8.11
C LEU A 12 -6.53 7.92 7.32
N SER A 13 -5.72 8.81 7.90
CA SER A 13 -4.48 9.28 7.27
C SER A 13 -3.54 8.12 7.01
N ALA A 14 -3.25 7.30 8.02
CA ALA A 14 -2.41 6.11 7.89
C ALA A 14 -2.94 5.14 6.81
N ARG A 15 -4.26 4.96 6.71
CA ARG A 15 -4.89 4.15 5.65
C ARG A 15 -4.74 4.76 4.25
N ASN A 16 -4.82 6.08 4.11
CA ASN A 16 -4.58 6.76 2.83
C ASN A 16 -3.12 6.67 2.41
N ASP A 17 -2.20 6.81 3.37
CA ASP A 17 -0.76 6.68 3.14
C ASP A 17 -0.43 5.24 2.72
N ALA A 18 -1.00 4.24 3.41
CA ALA A 18 -0.86 2.83 3.03
C ALA A 18 -1.32 2.58 1.58
N ARG A 19 -2.53 3.04 1.22
CA ARG A 19 -3.06 2.88 -0.14
C ARG A 19 -2.20 3.58 -1.20
N SER A 20 -1.63 4.73 -0.87
CA SER A 20 -0.73 5.47 -1.76
C SER A 20 0.53 4.66 -2.06
N HIS A 21 1.13 4.07 -1.03
CA HIS A 21 2.26 3.15 -1.18
C HIS A 21 1.89 1.88 -1.97
N THR A 22 0.70 1.30 -1.76
CA THR A 22 0.19 0.16 -2.55
C THR A 22 0.10 0.51 -4.04
N ASN A 23 -0.48 1.66 -4.36
CA ASN A 23 -0.67 2.09 -5.74
C ASN A 23 0.66 2.41 -6.42
N LEU A 24 1.57 3.10 -5.72
CA LEU A 24 2.92 3.36 -6.22
C LEU A 24 3.66 2.06 -6.52
N GLY A 25 3.60 1.09 -5.60
CA GLY A 25 4.19 -0.23 -5.81
C GLY A 25 3.63 -0.93 -7.05
N ALA A 26 2.32 -0.86 -7.30
CA ALA A 26 1.68 -1.41 -8.49
C ALA A 26 2.18 -0.76 -9.78
N ILE A 27 2.30 0.57 -9.81
CA ILE A 27 2.82 1.28 -10.97
C ILE A 27 4.28 0.91 -11.24
N LEU A 28 5.11 0.84 -10.20
CA LEU A 28 6.51 0.47 -10.32
C LEU A 28 6.68 -0.99 -10.78
N HIS A 29 5.85 -1.90 -10.26
CA HIS A 29 5.82 -3.30 -10.67
C HIS A 29 5.48 -3.43 -12.15
N LEU A 30 4.44 -2.75 -12.63
CA LEU A 30 4.06 -2.73 -14.05
C LEU A 30 5.17 -2.17 -14.95
N ASN A 31 5.98 -1.25 -14.42
CA ASN A 31 7.12 -0.64 -15.13
C ASN A 31 8.43 -1.45 -15.01
N GLY A 32 8.39 -2.67 -14.46
CA GLY A 32 9.59 -3.52 -14.31
C GLY A 32 10.55 -3.07 -13.20
N LYS A 33 10.19 -2.07 -12.41
CA LYS A 33 11.03 -1.52 -11.34
C LYS A 33 10.84 -2.30 -10.04
N TYR A 34 11.22 -3.58 -10.07
CA TYR A 34 10.82 -4.56 -9.05
C TYR A 34 11.33 -4.23 -7.63
N SER A 35 12.58 -3.76 -7.49
CA SER A 35 13.12 -3.39 -6.17
C SER A 35 12.37 -2.22 -5.54
N GLU A 36 12.03 -1.19 -6.33
CA GLU A 36 11.26 -0.03 -5.85
C GLU A 36 9.81 -0.40 -5.53
N ALA A 37 9.22 -1.31 -6.32
CA ALA A 37 7.90 -1.86 -6.08
C ALA A 37 7.84 -2.61 -4.74
N ALA A 38 8.82 -3.48 -4.48
CA ALA A 38 8.92 -4.23 -3.22
C ALA A 38 9.01 -3.29 -2.01
N ASN A 39 9.81 -2.23 -2.10
CA ASN A 39 9.94 -1.25 -1.02
C ASN A 39 8.61 -0.51 -0.78
N SER A 40 7.92 -0.10 -1.85
CA SER A 40 6.61 0.56 -1.72
C SER A 40 5.57 -0.34 -1.07
N TYR A 41 5.49 -1.62 -1.46
CA TYR A 41 4.58 -2.57 -0.82
C TYR A 41 4.93 -2.81 0.65
N LYS A 42 6.21 -2.87 1.01
CA LYS A 42 6.63 -3.02 2.41
C LYS A 42 6.21 -1.81 3.27
N GLU A 43 6.32 -0.59 2.77
CA GLU A 43 5.85 0.60 3.50
C GLU A 43 4.33 0.60 3.66
N ALA A 44 3.58 0.18 2.63
CA ALA A 44 2.13 0.01 2.74
C ALA A 44 1.77 -1.01 3.85
N LEU A 45 2.46 -2.16 3.90
CA LEU A 45 2.25 -3.18 4.93
C LEU A 45 2.72 -2.74 6.32
N ARG A 46 3.71 -1.86 6.43
CA ARG A 46 4.11 -1.27 7.72
C ARG A 46 2.98 -0.41 8.33
N LEU A 47 2.19 0.24 7.48
CA LEU A 47 1.05 1.08 7.86
C LEU A 47 -0.24 0.25 8.04
N GLN A 48 -0.44 -0.76 7.19
CA GLN A 48 -1.58 -1.67 7.24
C GLN A 48 -1.14 -3.12 6.96
N PRO A 49 -0.73 -3.87 7.99
CA PRO A 49 -0.13 -5.20 7.84
C PRO A 49 -1.03 -6.23 7.15
N ASP A 50 -2.34 -6.08 7.33
CA ASP A 50 -3.34 -7.03 6.85
C ASP A 50 -4.00 -6.59 5.54
N ASP A 51 -3.42 -5.62 4.81
CA ASP A 51 -3.96 -5.19 3.52
C ASP A 51 -3.76 -6.29 2.46
N ILE A 52 -4.83 -7.06 2.23
CA ILE A 52 -4.86 -8.20 1.31
C ILE A 52 -4.45 -7.80 -0.12
N THR A 53 -4.79 -6.58 -0.55
CA THR A 53 -4.41 -6.07 -1.87
C THR A 53 -2.89 -5.97 -2.01
N THR A 54 -2.24 -5.36 -1.02
CA THR A 54 -0.79 -5.20 -0.97
C THR A 54 -0.08 -6.53 -0.84
N LEU A 55 -0.56 -7.44 0.01
CA LEU A 55 -0.02 -8.80 0.13
C LEU A 55 -0.09 -9.56 -1.19
N THR A 56 -1.23 -9.50 -1.88
CA THR A 56 -1.43 -10.14 -3.19
C THR A 56 -0.48 -9.56 -4.24
N ASN A 57 -0.32 -8.24 -4.25
CA ASN A 57 0.57 -7.56 -5.20
C ASN A 57 2.05 -7.89 -4.96
N LEU A 58 2.49 -7.94 -3.70
CA LEU A 58 3.85 -8.33 -3.33
C LEU A 58 4.12 -9.81 -3.68
N HIS A 59 3.14 -10.69 -3.47
CA HIS A 59 3.26 -12.10 -3.87
C HIS A 59 3.45 -12.24 -5.38
N LYS A 60 2.61 -11.56 -6.18
CA LYS A 60 2.75 -11.52 -7.65
C LYS A 60 4.10 -10.98 -8.08
N LEU A 61 4.59 -9.91 -7.44
CA LEU A 61 5.91 -9.35 -7.71
C LEU A 61 7.01 -10.39 -7.51
N HIS A 62 6.98 -11.11 -6.38
CA HIS A 62 7.97 -12.16 -6.11
C HIS A 62 7.91 -13.28 -7.15
N SER A 63 6.73 -13.66 -7.63
CA SER A 63 6.58 -14.65 -8.71
C SER A 63 7.21 -14.22 -10.04
N VAL A 64 7.37 -12.91 -10.29
CA VAL A 64 8.02 -12.39 -11.50
C VAL A 64 9.54 -12.26 -11.33
N MET A 65 10.01 -12.13 -10.09
CA MET A 65 11.44 -11.99 -9.76
C MET A 65 12.17 -13.33 -9.59
N THR A 66 11.43 -14.42 -9.46
CA THR A 66 11.98 -15.79 -9.28
C THR A 66 12.16 -16.46 -10.63
#